data_AF-A0A5N4AGY4-F1
#
_entry.id   AF-A0A5N4AGY4-F1
#
_cell.length_a   1.000
_cell.length_b   1.000
_cell.length_c   1.000
_cell.angle_alpha   90.00
_cell.angle_beta   90.00
_cell.angle_gamma   90.00
#
_symmetry.space_group_name_H-M   'P 1'
#
loop_
_entity.id
_entity.type
_entity.pdbx_description
1 polymer ?
#
loop_
_entity_poly.entity_id
_entity_poly.type
_entity_poly.pdbx_seq_one_letter_code
_entity_poly.pdbx_strand_id
1 'polypeptide(L)'
;MRKDSKILKRKLRQEKKCQKLSALLEITKLNDEDRLKKLALTTNGEPAANRICTEDPSKTQATGPAGKPLLHNEEYLKLKQQLKERKALLDNYPKFRLREIGQRATLDIESGDRIPIYFPDLQHLLLYSQIGHHSPYAPSRWCQLEKFNRLEHTNVLIVENLSMYHYQSYETLFPYLHSNFAHKLELITPEAYHSDLVQELVTVPLTGQQTRNIISEHGSLENAVRDSSNVFDRVNSAFPVKEKVKRSNSGSIPETDRFSRTDLLLSGWQMIEENFPMPIDGLTTTKYAEYVMTKDVYKDVTPFSPMFAVDCEMCLTSAGSELTRISIVDEECTPIYDELVKPKHPIKDYLTKYSGITPNMMKHAQKELKDVHEDLRRMLPPDAILVGQSLGGDLHAMKMMHPYVIDTSVIYNITGDRKRKTKLQTLAREFLNLRIQDSRKGHCSTEDSGACLRLVKHKLLHDISYGDAVMTNIATQINCYTALGNPNYGTSFLKHITKVDRTAQVVSLEGIIEKYRHYTYKSHESVIEKISCVAENNNDLVIDRLCKRAENFSFNIGHVAFTDDDLNSKVQDTCRKVNEWAERIQKSSKEPGLCVVVLGGHHVWRNGCCFISMSKCSHKNLL
;
A
#
# COMPACT_ATOMS: atom_id res chain seq x y z
N MET A 1 -66.13 10.31 20.68
CA MET A 1 -65.79 8.94 21.14
C MET A 1 -64.72 8.22 20.29
N ARG A 2 -64.91 7.93 18.98
CA ARG A 2 -63.87 7.21 18.17
C ARG A 2 -62.61 8.04 17.84
N LYS A 3 -62.71 9.38 17.72
CA LYS A 3 -61.54 10.27 17.51
C LYS A 3 -60.70 10.42 18.79
N ASP A 4 -61.35 10.52 19.95
CA ASP A 4 -60.68 10.71 21.26
C ASP A 4 -59.87 9.48 21.67
N SER A 5 -60.39 8.27 21.37
CA SER A 5 -59.68 7.01 21.59
C SER A 5 -58.41 6.87 20.74
N LYS A 6 -58.42 7.38 19.49
CA LYS A 6 -57.22 7.39 18.63
C LYS A 6 -56.16 8.37 19.11
N ILE A 7 -56.57 9.55 19.60
CA ILE A 7 -55.65 10.55 20.17
C ILE A 7 -55.02 10.03 21.46
N LEU A 8 -55.80 9.40 22.34
CA LEU A 8 -55.32 8.81 23.58
C LEU A 8 -54.33 7.66 23.32
N LYS A 9 -54.64 6.74 22.39
CA LYS A 9 -53.72 5.67 21.98
C LYS A 9 -52.42 6.20 21.36
N ARG A 10 -52.48 7.31 20.62
CA ARG A 10 -51.29 7.96 20.03
C ARG A 10 -50.42 8.60 21.12
N LYS A 11 -51.01 9.30 22.10
CA LYS A 11 -50.30 9.85 23.26
C LYS A 11 -49.64 8.75 24.10
N LEU A 12 -50.37 7.68 24.40
CA LEU A 12 -49.84 6.53 25.15
C LEU A 12 -48.68 5.84 24.41
N ARG A 13 -48.73 5.78 23.08
CA ARG A 13 -47.64 5.24 22.25
C ARG A 13 -46.44 6.18 22.20
N GLN A 14 -46.64 7.50 22.26
CA GLN A 14 -45.57 8.48 22.39
C GLN A 14 -44.91 8.38 23.77
N GLU A 15 -45.68 8.34 24.86
CA GLU A 15 -45.16 8.18 26.22
C GLU A 15 -44.33 6.89 26.37
N LYS A 16 -44.83 5.75 25.86
CA LYS A 16 -44.06 4.50 25.87
C LYS A 16 -42.76 4.59 25.06
N LYS A 17 -42.73 5.38 23.98
CA LYS A 17 -41.49 5.65 23.22
C LYS A 17 -40.54 6.56 23.99
N CYS A 18 -41.05 7.59 24.66
CA CYS A 18 -40.27 8.48 25.52
C CYS A 18 -39.62 7.70 26.66
N GLN A 19 -40.39 6.84 27.34
CA GLN A 19 -39.89 6.00 28.44
C GLN A 19 -38.82 5.00 27.98
N LYS A 20 -39.00 4.34 26.83
CA LYS A 20 -37.99 3.42 26.28
C LYS A 20 -36.69 4.14 25.94
N LEU A 21 -36.76 5.35 25.40
CA LEU A 21 -35.58 6.15 25.06
C LEU A 21 -34.90 6.75 26.30
N SER A 22 -35.65 7.17 27.32
CA SER A 22 -35.05 7.66 28.57
C SER A 22 -34.32 6.53 29.31
N ALA A 23 -34.89 5.32 29.31
CA ALA A 23 -34.23 4.14 29.84
C ALA A 23 -32.95 3.79 29.06
N LEU A 24 -32.96 3.91 27.73
CA LEU A 24 -31.76 3.71 26.91
C LEU A 24 -30.67 4.75 27.24
N LEU A 25 -31.05 6.02 27.41
CA LEU A 25 -30.13 7.11 27.79
C LEU A 25 -29.46 6.83 29.13
N GLU A 26 -30.23 6.37 30.12
CA GLU A 26 -29.73 6.05 31.45
C GLU A 26 -28.77 4.86 31.43
N ILE A 27 -29.09 3.81 30.66
CA ILE A 27 -28.16 2.68 30.41
C ILE A 27 -26.88 3.15 29.70
N THR A 28 -26.99 4.13 28.81
CA THR A 28 -25.83 4.65 28.07
C THR A 28 -24.93 5.48 29.00
N LYS A 29 -25.53 6.32 29.85
CA LYS A 29 -24.82 7.07 30.90
C LYS A 29 -24.14 6.14 31.91
N LEU A 30 -24.81 5.09 32.36
CA LEU A 30 -24.23 4.07 33.25
C LEU A 30 -23.06 3.33 32.56
N ASN A 31 -23.20 2.96 31.28
CA ASN A 31 -22.10 2.36 30.52
C ASN A 31 -20.92 3.32 30.30
N ASP A 32 -21.20 4.61 30.14
CA ASP A 32 -20.18 5.66 30.01
C ASP A 32 -19.48 5.91 31.34
N GLU A 33 -20.21 5.91 32.47
CA GLU A 33 -19.65 5.97 33.83
C GLU A 33 -18.81 4.74 34.16
N ASP A 34 -19.25 3.53 33.78
CA ASP A 34 -18.48 2.31 33.94
C ASP A 34 -17.23 2.29 33.07
N ARG A 35 -17.29 2.86 31.86
CA ARG A 35 -16.10 3.08 31.02
C ARG A 35 -15.13 4.06 31.66
N LEU A 36 -15.63 5.17 32.21
CA LEU A 36 -14.82 6.16 32.93
C LEU A 36 -14.20 5.58 34.21
N LYS A 37 -14.93 4.75 34.96
CA LYS A 37 -14.41 4.01 36.12
C LYS A 37 -13.35 3.00 35.71
N LYS A 38 -13.53 2.27 34.60
CA LYS A 38 -12.50 1.36 34.04
C LYS A 38 -11.24 2.11 33.60
N LEU A 39 -11.40 3.29 33.00
CA LEU A 39 -10.29 4.17 32.62
C LEU A 39 -9.56 4.78 33.84
N ALA A 40 -10.28 5.07 34.93
CA ALA A 40 -9.69 5.56 36.18
C ALA A 40 -8.98 4.46 36.99
N LEU A 41 -9.50 3.23 36.97
CA LEU A 41 -8.89 2.04 37.60
C LEU A 41 -7.58 1.61 36.93
N THR A 42 -7.38 1.93 35.65
CA THR A 42 -6.08 1.73 34.97
C THR A 42 -5.02 2.76 35.33
N THR A 43 -5.35 3.81 36.09
CA THR A 43 -4.41 4.89 36.45
C THR A 43 -3.98 4.93 37.92
N ASN A 44 -4.68 4.28 38.84
CA ASN A 44 -4.28 4.23 40.25
C ASN A 44 -4.61 2.86 40.85
N GLY A 45 -3.57 2.11 41.25
CA GLY A 45 -3.75 0.90 42.04
C GLY A 45 -4.15 1.24 43.47
N GLU A 46 -5.34 0.76 43.88
CA GLU A 46 -5.80 0.36 45.23
C GLU A 46 -7.23 0.81 45.61
N PRO A 47 -7.95 0.04 46.47
CA PRO A 47 -9.41 -0.07 46.43
C PRO A 47 -10.11 0.91 47.38
N ALA A 48 -11.20 1.54 46.91
CA ALA A 48 -12.00 2.43 47.75
C ALA A 48 -13.27 1.75 48.28
N ALA A 49 -13.35 1.73 49.61
CA ALA A 49 -14.44 1.29 50.45
C ALA A 49 -15.73 2.11 50.28
N ASN A 50 -16.84 1.48 50.65
CA ASN A 50 -18.20 2.03 50.72
C ASN A 50 -18.28 3.38 51.45
N ARG A 51 -18.86 4.38 50.80
CA ARG A 51 -19.48 5.54 51.46
C ARG A 51 -20.93 5.68 51.02
N ILE A 52 -21.81 5.57 52.02
CA ILE A 52 -23.23 5.92 51.97
C ILE A 52 -23.31 7.44 52.18
N CYS A 53 -23.99 8.16 51.29
CA CYS A 53 -24.42 9.54 51.53
C CYS A 53 -25.95 9.61 51.46
N THR A 54 -26.51 10.14 52.55
CA THR A 54 -27.92 10.42 52.82
C THR A 54 -28.47 11.55 51.94
N GLU A 55 -29.67 11.36 51.38
CA GLU A 55 -30.39 12.37 50.58
C GLU A 55 -31.18 13.36 51.46
N ASP A 56 -31.10 14.65 51.10
CA ASP A 56 -31.92 15.76 51.59
C ASP A 56 -33.25 15.83 50.81
N PRO A 57 -34.44 15.86 51.45
CA PRO A 57 -35.72 15.84 50.75
C PRO A 57 -36.30 17.25 50.58
N SER A 58 -35.92 17.97 49.52
CA SER A 58 -36.71 19.13 49.07
C SER A 58 -36.47 19.51 47.59
N LYS A 59 -37.04 18.73 46.66
CA LYS A 59 -37.38 19.15 45.28
C LYS A 59 -38.26 18.08 44.62
N THR A 60 -39.57 18.17 44.83
CA THR A 60 -40.56 17.32 44.16
C THR A 60 -40.64 17.65 42.66
N GLN A 61 -39.88 16.94 41.84
CA GLN A 61 -40.20 16.77 40.41
C GLN A 61 -41.20 15.61 40.28
N ALA A 62 -42.23 15.79 39.46
CA ALA A 62 -43.25 14.77 39.22
C ALA A 62 -42.61 13.52 38.57
N THR A 63 -42.50 12.44 39.33
CA THR A 63 -41.99 11.14 38.88
C THR A 63 -43.12 10.30 38.30
N GLY A 64 -42.87 9.64 37.17
CA GLY A 64 -43.81 8.67 36.61
C GLY A 64 -43.86 7.39 37.47
N PRO A 65 -44.73 6.42 37.13
CA PRO A 65 -44.98 5.21 37.93
C PRO A 65 -43.76 4.26 38.10
N ALA A 66 -42.58 4.63 37.60
CA ALA A 66 -41.32 3.92 37.77
C ALA A 66 -40.21 4.77 38.43
N GLY A 67 -40.56 5.89 39.08
CA GLY A 67 -39.59 6.76 39.77
C GLY A 67 -38.70 7.60 38.83
N LYS A 68 -38.94 7.55 37.51
CA LYS A 68 -38.13 8.27 36.51
C LYS A 68 -38.77 9.61 36.10
N PRO A 69 -37.97 10.66 35.85
CA PRO A 69 -38.48 11.96 35.41
C PRO A 69 -39.23 11.83 34.07
N LEU A 70 -40.46 12.34 34.01
CA LEU A 70 -41.24 12.44 32.77
C LEU A 70 -40.76 13.65 31.97
N LEU A 71 -39.88 13.42 30.98
CA LEU A 71 -39.47 14.47 30.02
C LEU A 71 -40.70 15.02 29.28
N HIS A 72 -40.91 16.33 29.33
CA HIS A 72 -42.05 16.98 28.67
C HIS A 72 -41.89 16.93 27.14
N ASN A 73 -42.98 17.10 26.37
CA ASN A 73 -42.98 16.90 24.91
C ASN A 73 -41.91 17.72 24.17
N GLU A 74 -41.59 18.94 24.62
CA GLU A 74 -40.55 19.78 24.03
C GLU A 74 -39.13 19.30 24.35
N GLU A 75 -38.87 18.88 25.59
CA GLU A 75 -37.58 18.32 26.01
C GLU A 75 -37.29 17.01 25.27
N TYR A 76 -38.34 16.21 25.04
CA TYR A 76 -38.26 14.99 24.23
C TYR A 76 -37.92 15.29 22.75
N LEU A 77 -38.54 16.32 22.17
CA LEU A 77 -38.27 16.73 20.79
C LEU A 77 -36.83 17.25 20.63
N LYS A 78 -36.37 18.09 21.56
CA LYS A 78 -34.99 18.58 21.61
C LYS A 78 -33.99 17.43 21.74
N LEU A 79 -34.23 16.50 22.65
CA LEU A 79 -33.33 15.36 22.86
C LEU A 79 -33.29 14.42 21.65
N LYS A 80 -34.44 14.17 21.01
CA LYS A 80 -34.50 13.36 19.78
C LYS A 80 -33.74 14.04 18.63
N GLN A 81 -33.81 15.36 18.54
CA GLN A 81 -33.06 16.14 17.57
C GLN A 81 -31.55 16.06 17.84
N GLN A 82 -31.12 16.27 19.08
CA GLN A 82 -29.72 16.12 19.50
C GLN A 82 -29.17 14.71 19.21
N LEU A 83 -29.95 13.65 19.46
CA LEU A 83 -29.54 12.27 19.14
C LEU A 83 -29.43 12.05 17.62
N LYS A 84 -30.30 12.66 16.82
CA LYS A 84 -30.24 12.57 15.36
C LYS A 84 -29.02 13.33 14.82
N GLU A 85 -28.75 14.52 15.34
CA GLU A 85 -27.58 15.34 15.00
C GLU A 85 -26.29 14.61 15.40
N ARG A 86 -26.22 14.07 16.62
CA ARG A 86 -25.12 13.24 17.10
C ARG A 86 -24.89 12.02 16.22
N LYS A 87 -25.94 11.29 15.87
CA LYS A 87 -25.83 10.13 14.98
C LYS A 87 -25.33 10.54 13.60
N ALA A 88 -25.85 11.64 13.04
CA ALA A 88 -25.40 12.17 11.76
C ALA A 88 -23.93 12.61 11.78
N LEU A 89 -23.45 13.19 12.88
CA LEU A 89 -22.04 13.53 13.08
C LEU A 89 -21.16 12.26 13.08
N LEU A 90 -21.53 11.25 13.87
CA LEU A 90 -20.78 9.99 13.96
C LEU A 90 -20.81 9.17 12.65
N ASP A 91 -21.94 9.18 11.94
CA ASP A 91 -22.09 8.48 10.64
C ASP A 91 -21.27 9.16 9.54
N ASN A 92 -21.05 10.47 9.64
CA ASN A 92 -20.24 11.24 8.68
C ASN A 92 -18.77 11.40 9.09
N TYR A 93 -18.38 11.00 10.30
CA TYR A 93 -17.00 11.09 10.75
C TYR A 93 -16.08 10.17 9.91
N PRO A 94 -14.90 10.62 9.47
CA PRO A 94 -14.00 9.81 8.66
C PRO A 94 -13.48 8.61 9.44
N LYS A 95 -13.36 7.46 8.76
CA LYS A 95 -12.96 6.19 9.37
C LYS A 95 -11.81 5.59 8.59
N PHE A 96 -10.78 5.17 9.30
CA PHE A 96 -9.65 4.42 8.76
C PHE A 96 -9.71 2.98 9.26
N ARG A 97 -9.50 2.00 8.37
CA ARG A 97 -9.43 0.58 8.73
C ARG A 97 -8.35 -0.13 7.93
N LEU A 98 -7.66 -1.08 8.56
CA LEU A 98 -6.73 -1.99 7.90
C LEU A 98 -7.48 -3.12 7.20
N ARG A 99 -7.02 -3.48 6.00
CA ARG A 99 -7.39 -4.70 5.27
C ARG A 99 -6.43 -5.82 5.64
N GLU A 100 -6.60 -7.01 5.06
CA GLU A 100 -5.78 -8.19 5.38
C GLU A 100 -4.27 -7.90 5.31
N ILE A 101 -3.78 -7.29 4.22
CA ILE A 101 -2.36 -6.94 4.10
C ILE A 101 -1.94 -5.93 5.17
N GLY A 102 -2.75 -4.90 5.43
CA GLY A 102 -2.46 -3.92 6.48
C GLY A 102 -2.47 -4.53 7.88
N GLN A 103 -3.35 -5.50 8.15
CA GLN A 103 -3.36 -6.25 9.40
C GLN A 103 -2.12 -7.14 9.50
N ARG A 104 -1.70 -7.78 8.42
CA ARG A 104 -0.47 -8.56 8.36
C ARG A 104 0.81 -7.72 8.42
N ALA A 105 0.72 -6.41 8.24
CA ALA A 105 1.83 -5.48 8.36
C ALA A 105 2.01 -4.92 9.77
N THR A 106 1.13 -5.25 10.73
CA THR A 106 1.20 -4.67 12.07
C THR A 106 2.44 -5.14 12.83
N LEU A 107 3.04 -4.24 13.60
CA LEU A 107 4.21 -4.53 14.42
C LEU A 107 3.93 -5.53 15.56
N ASP A 108 2.66 -5.77 15.88
CA ASP A 108 2.24 -6.76 16.87
C ASP A 108 2.42 -8.22 16.38
N ILE A 109 2.63 -8.42 15.06
CA ILE A 109 2.92 -9.73 14.47
C ILE A 109 4.44 -9.96 14.45
N GLU A 110 4.86 -11.19 14.72
CA GLU A 110 6.28 -11.60 14.65
C GLU A 110 6.88 -11.35 13.27
N SER A 111 8.17 -10.95 13.25
CA SER A 111 8.88 -10.52 12.03
C SER A 111 8.83 -11.55 10.89
N GLY A 112 8.90 -12.86 11.20
CA GLY A 112 8.91 -13.92 10.19
C GLY A 112 7.60 -14.09 9.42
N ASP A 113 6.46 -13.78 10.04
CA ASP A 113 5.12 -13.96 9.46
C ASP A 113 4.52 -12.67 8.89
N ARG A 114 5.20 -11.54 9.14
CA ARG A 114 4.76 -10.21 8.75
C ARG A 114 4.86 -10.00 7.24
N ILE A 115 3.88 -9.28 6.69
CA ILE A 115 3.92 -8.79 5.31
C ILE A 115 3.94 -7.27 5.38
N PRO A 116 5.06 -6.60 5.09
CA PRO A 116 5.14 -5.16 5.23
C PRO A 116 4.29 -4.44 4.16
N ILE A 117 3.94 -3.19 4.47
CA ILE A 117 3.49 -2.25 3.44
C ILE A 117 4.71 -1.60 2.78
N TYR A 118 4.54 -1.09 1.57
CA TYR A 118 5.62 -0.45 0.81
C TYR A 118 5.41 1.06 0.77
N PHE A 119 6.47 1.83 0.52
CA PHE A 119 6.35 3.28 0.50
C PHE A 119 5.24 3.84 -0.42
N PRO A 120 5.00 3.31 -1.64
CA PRO A 120 3.89 3.78 -2.47
C PRO A 120 2.50 3.47 -1.90
N ASP A 121 2.34 2.43 -1.08
CA ASP A 121 1.10 2.18 -0.34
C ASP A 121 0.70 3.37 0.52
N LEU A 122 1.70 3.98 1.16
CA LEU A 122 1.52 5.17 1.97
C LEU A 122 1.26 6.39 1.08
N GLN A 123 2.01 6.57 -0.02
CA GLN A 123 1.77 7.64 -0.99
C GLN A 123 0.31 7.63 -1.48
N HIS A 124 -0.24 6.44 -1.79
CA HIS A 124 -1.62 6.28 -2.23
C HIS A 124 -2.63 6.71 -1.15
N LEU A 125 -2.38 6.38 0.12
CA LEU A 125 -3.23 6.82 1.23
C LEU A 125 -3.20 8.34 1.36
N LEU A 126 -2.02 8.95 1.33
CA LEU A 126 -1.84 10.39 1.48
C LEU A 126 -2.50 11.15 0.32
N LEU A 127 -2.38 10.65 -0.91
CA LEU A 127 -3.03 11.27 -2.06
C LEU A 127 -4.56 11.12 -1.96
N TYR A 128 -5.04 9.92 -1.64
CA TYR A 128 -6.45 9.63 -1.49
C TYR A 128 -7.09 10.42 -0.34
N SER A 129 -6.35 10.73 0.73
CA SER A 129 -6.88 11.57 1.82
C SER A 129 -7.17 13.01 1.37
N GLN A 130 -6.49 13.48 0.33
CA GLN A 130 -6.67 14.82 -0.23
C GLN A 130 -7.69 14.88 -1.36
N ILE A 131 -7.59 13.95 -2.31
CA ILE A 131 -8.33 14.05 -3.58
C ILE A 131 -9.30 12.88 -3.81
N GLY A 132 -9.31 11.89 -2.91
CA GLY A 132 -10.27 10.78 -2.89
C GLY A 132 -10.33 9.99 -4.20
N HIS A 133 -11.53 9.89 -4.77
CA HIS A 133 -11.76 9.16 -6.03
C HIS A 133 -11.06 9.78 -7.25
N HIS A 134 -10.60 11.03 -7.17
CA HIS A 134 -9.75 11.62 -8.20
C HIS A 134 -8.29 11.18 -8.08
N SER A 135 -7.93 10.45 -7.01
CA SER A 135 -6.59 9.88 -6.87
C SER A 135 -6.34 8.87 -7.99
N PRO A 136 -5.22 8.99 -8.71
CA PRO A 136 -4.83 8.02 -9.70
C PRO A 136 -4.58 6.65 -9.09
N TYR A 137 -4.40 6.51 -7.77
CA TYR A 137 -4.23 5.21 -7.11
C TYR A 137 -4.99 5.19 -5.78
N ALA A 138 -5.68 4.09 -5.50
CA ALA A 138 -6.43 3.90 -4.27
C ALA A 138 -5.60 3.06 -3.27
N PRO A 139 -5.65 3.33 -1.96
CA PRO A 139 -4.88 2.60 -0.93
C PRO A 139 -5.47 1.21 -0.62
N SER A 140 -6.23 0.65 -1.55
CA SER A 140 -7.10 -0.51 -1.36
C SER A 140 -6.36 -1.85 -1.16
N ARG A 141 -5.04 -1.86 -1.40
CA ARG A 141 -4.16 -3.00 -1.12
C ARG A 141 -4.14 -3.32 0.38
N TRP A 142 -4.03 -2.31 1.24
CA TRP A 142 -3.73 -2.52 2.66
C TRP A 142 -4.66 -1.77 3.61
N CYS A 143 -5.35 -0.71 3.19
CA CYS A 143 -6.29 0.00 4.06
C CYS A 143 -7.54 0.52 3.32
N GLN A 144 -8.44 1.11 4.09
CA GLN A 144 -9.62 1.80 3.61
C GLN A 144 -9.84 3.08 4.42
N LEU A 145 -9.93 4.21 3.72
CA LEU A 145 -10.30 5.51 4.28
C LEU A 145 -11.70 5.90 3.80
N GLU A 146 -12.68 5.86 4.70
CA GLU A 146 -14.06 6.27 4.46
C GLU A 146 -14.22 7.77 4.75
N LYS A 147 -15.03 8.46 3.94
CA LYS A 147 -15.35 9.89 4.09
C LYS A 147 -14.12 10.80 4.08
N PHE A 148 -13.16 10.55 3.17
CA PHE A 148 -11.96 11.37 2.98
C PHE A 148 -12.27 12.87 2.85
N ASN A 149 -13.39 13.22 2.21
CA ASN A 149 -13.84 14.59 1.99
C ASN A 149 -14.26 15.32 3.27
N ARG A 150 -14.32 14.62 4.41
CA ARG A 150 -14.57 15.19 5.73
C ARG A 150 -13.30 15.48 6.50
N LEU A 151 -12.12 15.05 6.02
CA LEU A 151 -10.84 15.39 6.63
C LEU A 151 -10.53 16.87 6.40
N GLU A 152 -10.30 17.59 7.50
CA GLU A 152 -9.84 18.98 7.51
C GLU A 152 -8.34 19.05 7.19
N HIS A 153 -7.55 18.20 7.86
CA HIS A 153 -6.09 18.17 7.68
C HIS A 153 -5.56 16.74 7.56
N THR A 154 -4.50 16.58 6.79
CA THR A 154 -3.61 15.42 6.85
C THR A 154 -2.20 15.91 7.15
N ASN A 155 -1.65 15.45 8.27
CA ASN A 155 -0.30 15.78 8.70
C ASN A 155 0.60 14.57 8.60
N VAL A 156 1.80 14.77 8.05
CA VAL A 156 2.80 13.74 7.84
C VAL A 156 4.10 14.24 8.45
N LEU A 157 4.61 13.49 9.42
CA LEU A 157 5.97 13.65 9.92
C LEU A 157 6.85 12.56 9.30
N ILE A 158 7.88 12.95 8.57
CA ILE A 158 8.88 12.04 8.02
C ILE A 158 10.18 12.25 8.78
N VAL A 159 10.74 11.16 9.31
CA VAL A 159 11.99 11.15 10.06
C VAL A 159 12.99 10.29 9.32
N GLU A 160 13.88 10.91 8.55
CA GLU A 160 15.00 10.21 7.91
C GLU A 160 16.06 9.79 8.94
N ASN A 161 16.75 8.69 8.64
CA ASN A 161 17.75 8.05 9.51
C ASN A 161 17.20 7.60 10.87
N LEU A 162 15.94 7.17 10.94
CA LEU A 162 15.42 6.42 12.07
C LEU A 162 14.65 5.21 11.53
N SER A 163 14.87 4.04 12.12
CA SER A 163 14.37 2.77 11.59
C SER A 163 13.42 2.07 12.54
N MET A 164 12.76 1.02 12.04
CA MET A 164 11.95 0.12 12.85
C MET A 164 12.76 -0.50 13.99
N TYR A 165 14.03 -0.85 13.75
CA TYR A 165 14.92 -1.40 14.78
C TYR A 165 15.07 -0.45 15.98
N HIS A 166 15.26 0.84 15.72
CA HIS A 166 15.37 1.85 16.77
C HIS A 166 14.06 1.96 17.57
N TYR A 167 12.92 1.98 16.89
CA TYR A 167 11.62 1.99 17.55
C TYR A 167 11.41 0.76 18.45
N GLN A 168 11.70 -0.45 17.95
CA GLN A 168 11.54 -1.69 18.72
C GLN A 168 12.53 -1.79 19.88
N SER A 169 13.76 -1.31 19.70
CA SER A 169 14.81 -1.34 20.73
C SER A 169 14.55 -0.34 21.86
N TYR A 170 13.88 0.78 21.56
CA TYR A 170 13.62 1.89 22.49
C TYR A 170 12.13 2.18 22.64
N GLU A 171 11.26 1.17 22.55
CA GLU A 171 9.80 1.34 22.52
C GLU A 171 9.27 2.15 23.72
N THR A 172 9.89 1.99 24.89
CA THR A 172 9.54 2.72 26.12
C THR A 172 9.74 4.24 26.02
N LEU A 173 10.57 4.71 25.09
CA LEU A 173 10.79 6.14 24.81
C LEU A 173 9.75 6.74 23.86
N PHE A 174 8.80 5.94 23.39
CA PHE A 174 7.72 6.35 22.50
C PHE A 174 6.31 6.18 23.12
N PRO A 175 6.05 6.65 24.36
CA PRO A 175 4.78 6.40 25.05
C PRO A 175 3.57 6.99 24.32
N TYR A 176 3.75 8.14 23.65
CA TYR A 176 2.68 8.80 22.91
C TYR A 176 2.39 8.08 21.61
N LEU A 177 3.41 7.74 20.80
CA LEU A 177 3.21 6.94 19.59
C LEU A 177 2.54 5.60 19.92
N HIS A 178 3.03 4.91 20.95
CA HIS A 178 2.48 3.61 21.35
C HIS A 178 1.00 3.70 21.77
N SER A 179 0.61 4.75 22.51
CA SER A 179 -0.75 4.86 23.10
C SER A 179 -1.78 5.54 22.18
N ASN A 180 -1.33 6.49 21.34
CA ASN A 180 -2.22 7.38 20.58
C ASN A 180 -2.31 7.04 19.08
N PHE A 181 -1.38 6.24 18.55
CA PHE A 181 -1.43 5.76 17.17
C PHE A 181 -1.94 4.33 17.14
N ALA A 182 -3.18 4.17 16.67
CA ALA A 182 -3.88 2.89 16.67
C ALA A 182 -3.26 1.86 15.71
N HIS A 183 -2.54 2.31 14.68
CA HIS A 183 -1.93 1.45 13.68
C HIS A 183 -0.43 1.70 13.62
N LYS A 184 0.34 0.64 13.87
CA LYS A 184 1.80 0.62 13.87
C LYS A 184 2.22 -0.45 12.88
N LEU A 185 2.75 -0.05 11.73
CA LEU A 185 2.96 -0.94 10.58
C LEU A 185 4.44 -0.97 10.19
N GLU A 186 4.93 -2.14 9.78
CA GLU A 186 6.21 -2.24 9.10
C GLU A 186 6.12 -1.64 7.69
N LEU A 187 7.09 -0.79 7.36
CA LEU A 187 7.14 -0.07 6.10
C LEU A 187 8.49 -0.31 5.43
N ILE A 188 8.46 -0.83 4.21
CA ILE A 188 9.64 -0.82 3.33
C ILE A 188 9.75 0.56 2.71
N THR A 189 10.78 1.30 3.10
CA THR A 189 11.07 2.65 2.63
C THR A 189 12.05 2.63 1.44
N PRO A 190 12.16 3.73 0.68
CA PRO A 190 13.08 3.85 -0.45
C PRO A 190 14.55 3.53 -0.13
N GLU A 191 14.96 3.76 1.12
CA GLU A 191 16.29 3.39 1.64
C GLU A 191 16.60 1.89 1.50
N ALA A 192 15.57 1.03 1.61
CA ALA A 192 15.70 -0.43 1.50
C ALA A 192 16.07 -0.90 0.08
N TYR A 193 15.86 -0.06 -0.94
CA TYR A 193 16.21 -0.38 -2.31
C TYR A 193 16.97 0.78 -2.98
N HIS A 194 17.71 1.55 -2.18
CA HIS A 194 18.62 2.61 -2.60
C HIS A 194 17.96 3.64 -3.51
N SER A 195 16.79 4.12 -3.12
CA SER A 195 16.01 5.12 -3.84
C SER A 195 15.79 6.37 -3.00
N ASP A 196 15.48 7.49 -3.65
CA ASP A 196 15.28 8.78 -3.00
C ASP A 196 13.85 8.89 -2.42
N LEU A 197 13.77 9.09 -1.10
CA LEU A 197 12.50 9.13 -0.38
C LEU A 197 11.58 10.26 -0.87
N VAL A 198 12.15 11.46 -1.09
CA VAL A 198 11.39 12.63 -1.53
C VAL A 198 10.87 12.43 -2.96
N GLN A 199 11.71 11.93 -3.87
CA GLN A 199 11.34 11.59 -5.23
C GLN A 199 10.15 10.63 -5.23
N GLU A 200 10.22 9.53 -4.49
CA GLU A 200 9.12 8.56 -4.47
C GLU A 200 7.85 9.06 -3.81
N LEU A 201 7.95 9.89 -2.78
CA LEU A 201 6.78 10.47 -2.14
C LEU A 201 6.08 11.46 -3.07
N VAL A 202 6.86 12.27 -3.78
CA VAL A 202 6.34 13.42 -4.55
C VAL A 202 6.10 13.08 -6.02
N THR A 203 6.68 12.01 -6.56
CA THR A 203 6.41 11.59 -7.95
C THR A 203 5.35 10.50 -7.99
N VAL A 204 4.18 10.85 -8.54
CA VAL A 204 3.04 9.95 -8.72
C VAL A 204 3.12 9.33 -10.12
N PRO A 205 3.12 7.99 -10.27
CA PRO A 205 3.30 7.38 -11.58
C PRO A 205 2.17 7.77 -12.55
N LEU A 206 2.50 8.03 -13.82
CA LEU A 206 1.54 8.43 -14.84
C LEU A 206 0.55 7.32 -15.15
N THR A 207 -0.76 7.53 -15.04
CA THR A 207 -1.76 6.54 -15.49
C THR A 207 -1.70 6.30 -17.00
N GLY A 208 -2.16 5.15 -17.48
CA GLY A 208 -2.21 4.86 -18.92
C GLY A 208 -2.92 5.93 -19.78
N GLN A 209 -3.96 6.60 -19.26
CA GLN A 209 -4.61 7.71 -19.97
C GLN A 209 -3.71 8.95 -20.04
N GLN A 210 -3.03 9.31 -18.95
CA GLN A 210 -2.09 10.43 -18.92
C GLN A 210 -0.92 10.18 -19.88
N THR A 211 -0.38 8.96 -19.88
CA THR A 211 0.66 8.53 -20.81
C THR A 211 0.25 8.76 -22.27
N ARG A 212 -0.94 8.30 -22.66
CA ARG A 212 -1.45 8.50 -24.04
C ARG A 212 -1.59 9.98 -24.40
N ASN A 213 -2.16 10.79 -23.51
CA ASN A 213 -2.32 12.22 -23.75
C ASN A 213 -0.96 12.90 -23.92
N ILE A 214 -0.01 12.62 -23.04
CA ILE A 214 1.34 13.19 -23.08
C ILE A 214 2.08 12.76 -24.35
N ILE A 215 1.98 11.48 -24.76
CA ILE A 215 2.55 10.99 -26.01
C ILE A 215 1.91 11.68 -27.21
N SER A 216 0.60 11.91 -27.21
CA SER A 216 -0.07 12.64 -28.29
C SER A 216 0.36 14.10 -28.39
N GLU A 217 0.68 14.73 -27.26
CA GLU A 217 1.11 16.14 -27.18
C GLU A 217 2.60 16.33 -27.50
N HIS A 218 3.46 15.44 -26.98
CA HIS A 218 4.92 15.59 -27.03
C HIS A 218 5.63 14.56 -27.94
N GLY A 219 4.87 13.67 -28.58
CA GLY A 219 5.37 12.57 -29.41
C GLY A 219 5.95 11.40 -28.61
N SER A 220 6.69 11.67 -27.53
CA SER A 220 7.21 10.64 -26.62
C SER A 220 7.26 11.12 -25.17
N LEU A 221 7.38 10.18 -24.23
CA LEU A 221 7.52 10.51 -22.80
C LEU A 221 8.87 11.16 -22.49
N GLU A 222 9.92 10.81 -23.24
CA GLU A 222 11.25 11.41 -23.11
C GLU A 222 11.24 12.89 -23.51
N ASN A 223 10.58 13.21 -24.62
CA ASN A 223 10.39 14.60 -25.04
C ASN A 223 9.55 15.34 -24.00
N ALA A 224 8.50 14.71 -23.46
CA ALA A 224 7.74 15.30 -22.37
C ALA A 224 8.60 15.57 -21.11
N VAL A 225 9.54 14.70 -20.76
CA VAL A 225 10.49 14.97 -19.66
C VAL A 225 11.42 16.13 -19.98
N ARG A 226 11.81 16.36 -21.23
CA ARG A 226 12.66 17.51 -21.60
C ARG A 226 11.86 18.81 -21.65
N ASP A 227 10.66 18.76 -22.21
CA ASP A 227 9.91 19.93 -22.63
C ASP A 227 8.80 20.33 -21.64
N SER A 228 8.27 19.38 -20.86
CA SER A 228 7.19 19.63 -19.89
C SER A 228 7.72 19.95 -18.49
N SER A 229 7.10 20.90 -17.80
CA SER A 229 7.36 21.19 -16.38
C SER A 229 6.77 20.14 -15.42
N ASN A 230 5.98 19.18 -15.92
CA ASN A 230 5.14 18.33 -15.09
C ASN A 230 5.54 16.85 -15.06
N VAL A 231 6.39 16.39 -15.97
CA VAL A 231 6.80 14.98 -16.08
C VAL A 231 8.24 14.80 -15.58
N PHE A 232 8.45 13.80 -14.73
CA PHE A 232 9.74 13.47 -14.10
C PHE A 232 10.13 12.03 -14.41
N ASP A 233 11.44 11.76 -14.52
CA ASP A 233 11.99 10.40 -14.63
C ASP A 233 12.05 9.72 -13.24
N ARG A 234 11.80 8.42 -13.20
CA ARG A 234 11.66 7.56 -12.02
C ARG A 234 12.34 6.22 -12.27
N VAL A 235 13.66 6.20 -12.42
CA VAL A 235 14.37 4.92 -12.59
C VAL A 235 14.35 4.15 -11.27
N ASN A 236 13.67 3.00 -11.24
CA ASN A 236 13.66 2.10 -10.08
C ASN A 236 15.06 1.49 -9.86
N SER A 237 15.61 1.64 -8.65
CA SER A 237 16.98 1.27 -8.27
C SER A 237 17.13 -0.06 -7.54
N ALA A 238 16.06 -0.85 -7.38
CA ALA A 238 16.10 -2.09 -6.61
C ALA A 238 17.09 -3.13 -7.17
N PHE A 239 17.30 -3.16 -8.49
CA PHE A 239 18.25 -4.08 -9.12
C PHE A 239 19.51 -3.35 -9.61
N PRO A 240 20.71 -3.98 -9.50
CA PRO A 240 21.98 -3.37 -9.91
C PRO A 240 22.13 -3.34 -11.44
N VAL A 241 21.60 -2.30 -12.07
CA VAL A 241 21.75 -2.05 -13.52
C VAL A 241 22.91 -1.08 -13.75
N LYS A 242 24.04 -1.56 -14.33
CA LYS A 242 25.27 -0.76 -14.50
C LYS A 242 25.33 0.02 -15.81
N GLU A 243 24.81 -0.55 -16.90
CA GLU A 243 24.85 0.06 -18.22
C GLU A 243 23.49 0.66 -18.54
N LYS A 244 23.30 1.94 -18.17
CA LYS A 244 22.20 2.73 -18.72
C LYS A 244 22.48 2.97 -20.20
N VAL A 245 21.89 2.19 -21.09
CA VAL A 245 22.00 2.46 -22.52
C VAL A 245 21.34 3.80 -22.74
N LYS A 246 22.10 4.82 -23.20
CA LYS A 246 21.50 6.06 -23.71
C LYS A 246 20.53 5.61 -24.80
N ARG A 247 19.22 5.60 -24.50
CA ARG A 247 18.17 5.21 -25.45
C ARG A 247 18.47 5.91 -26.77
N SER A 248 19.00 5.17 -27.74
CA SER A 248 19.31 5.73 -29.03
C SER A 248 17.99 6.15 -29.65
N ASN A 249 17.95 7.32 -30.28
CA ASN A 249 16.75 7.86 -30.94
C ASN A 249 16.20 6.97 -32.08
N SER A 250 16.78 5.80 -32.32
CA SER A 250 16.22 4.78 -33.19
C SER A 250 15.15 4.00 -32.41
N GLY A 251 13.89 4.43 -32.51
CA GLY A 251 12.71 3.66 -32.07
C GLY A 251 12.50 2.38 -32.89
N SER A 252 13.58 1.70 -33.30
CA SER A 252 13.54 0.45 -34.03
C SER A 252 13.09 -0.67 -33.09
N ILE A 253 12.06 -1.38 -33.52
CA ILE A 253 11.54 -2.59 -32.88
C ILE A 253 11.74 -3.78 -33.84
N PRO A 254 11.77 -5.03 -33.34
CA PRO A 254 11.78 -6.21 -34.20
C PRO A 254 10.63 -6.18 -35.20
N GLU A 255 10.83 -6.69 -36.42
CA GLU A 255 9.79 -6.70 -37.47
C GLU A 255 8.52 -7.47 -37.06
N THR A 256 8.64 -8.39 -36.12
CA THR A 256 7.54 -9.17 -35.54
C THR A 256 6.67 -8.38 -34.57
N ASP A 257 7.17 -7.25 -34.05
CA ASP A 257 6.56 -6.54 -32.93
C ASP A 257 5.95 -5.22 -33.45
N ARG A 258 4.72 -4.91 -33.05
CA ARG A 258 4.06 -3.62 -33.40
C ARG A 258 4.36 -2.50 -32.41
N PHE A 259 4.87 -2.84 -31.23
CA PHE A 259 5.31 -1.92 -30.18
C PHE A 259 6.46 -2.54 -29.40
N SER A 260 7.13 -1.77 -28.54
CA SER A 260 8.28 -2.30 -27.80
C SER A 260 7.85 -3.37 -26.79
N ARG A 261 8.49 -4.55 -26.82
CA ARG A 261 8.30 -5.58 -25.79
C ARG A 261 8.63 -5.12 -24.37
N THR A 262 9.47 -4.09 -24.23
CA THR A 262 9.78 -3.49 -22.93
C THR A 262 8.55 -2.85 -22.27
N ASP A 263 7.53 -2.50 -23.05
CA ASP A 263 6.29 -1.90 -22.54
C ASP A 263 5.40 -2.94 -21.83
N LEU A 264 5.71 -4.24 -21.96
CA LEU A 264 5.02 -5.33 -21.26
C LEU A 264 5.70 -5.74 -19.94
N LEU A 265 6.86 -5.17 -19.62
CA LEU A 265 7.59 -5.50 -18.40
C LEU A 265 6.82 -5.06 -17.16
N LEU A 266 6.82 -5.92 -16.15
CA LEU A 266 6.34 -5.56 -14.83
C LEU A 266 7.18 -4.42 -14.27
N SER A 267 6.52 -3.37 -13.81
CA SER A 267 7.15 -2.39 -12.94
C SER A 267 7.55 -3.01 -11.61
N GLY A 268 8.53 -2.43 -10.92
CA GLY A 268 8.87 -2.83 -9.55
C GLY A 268 7.66 -2.79 -8.60
N TRP A 269 6.71 -1.89 -8.84
CA TRP A 269 5.44 -1.85 -8.11
C TRP A 269 4.55 -3.06 -8.40
N GLN A 270 4.35 -3.41 -9.66
CA GLN A 270 3.58 -4.61 -10.01
C GLN A 270 4.24 -5.87 -9.47
N MET A 271 5.58 -5.96 -9.52
CA MET A 271 6.32 -7.05 -8.90
C MET A 271 6.01 -7.15 -7.41
N ILE A 272 5.98 -6.02 -6.69
CA ILE A 272 5.57 -5.96 -5.28
C ILE A 272 4.12 -6.39 -5.06
N GLU A 273 3.17 -5.89 -5.87
CA GLU A 273 1.75 -6.23 -5.74
C GLU A 273 1.49 -7.71 -6.01
N GLU A 274 2.18 -8.27 -6.99
CA GLU A 274 2.11 -9.66 -7.39
C GLU A 274 3.02 -10.58 -6.54
N ASN A 275 3.59 -10.02 -5.46
CA ASN A 275 4.43 -10.73 -4.49
C ASN A 275 5.59 -11.49 -5.17
N PHE A 276 6.32 -10.81 -6.04
CA PHE A 276 7.59 -11.31 -6.57
C PHE A 276 8.72 -11.15 -5.53
N PRO A 277 9.70 -12.05 -5.50
CA PRO A 277 10.91 -11.86 -4.71
C PRO A 277 11.77 -10.74 -5.30
N MET A 278 12.09 -9.75 -4.46
CA MET A 278 12.84 -8.55 -4.85
C MET A 278 14.05 -8.38 -3.91
N PRO A 279 15.20 -7.88 -4.41
CA PRO A 279 16.40 -7.64 -3.61
C PRO A 279 16.25 -6.36 -2.78
N ILE A 280 15.32 -6.42 -1.81
CA ILE A 280 15.02 -5.31 -0.91
C ILE A 280 15.78 -5.56 0.37
N ASP A 281 16.73 -4.69 0.67
CA ASP A 281 17.56 -4.83 1.86
C ASP A 281 16.72 -4.75 3.14
N GLY A 282 17.00 -5.64 4.10
CA GLY A 282 16.16 -5.91 5.27
C GLY A 282 15.18 -7.07 5.08
N LEU A 283 14.43 -7.13 3.97
CA LEU A 283 13.66 -8.33 3.59
C LEU A 283 14.57 -9.45 3.11
N THR A 284 15.62 -9.11 2.36
CA THR A 284 16.62 -10.07 1.87
C THR A 284 17.37 -10.72 3.03
N THR A 285 17.68 -9.98 4.10
CA THR A 285 18.41 -10.50 5.27
C THR A 285 17.56 -11.42 6.15
N THR A 286 16.23 -11.31 6.09
CA THR A 286 15.30 -12.05 6.95
C THR A 286 14.54 -13.12 6.17
N LYS A 287 13.68 -12.71 5.24
CA LYS A 287 12.75 -13.56 4.49
C LYS A 287 13.37 -14.21 3.26
N TYR A 288 14.27 -13.51 2.57
CA TYR A 288 14.87 -13.98 1.32
C TYR A 288 16.36 -14.33 1.44
N ALA A 289 16.81 -14.76 2.63
CA ALA A 289 18.23 -15.03 2.89
C ALA A 289 18.83 -16.13 2.01
N GLU A 290 18.02 -17.12 1.60
CA GLU A 290 18.43 -18.21 0.70
C GLU A 290 18.17 -17.89 -0.80
N TYR A 291 17.76 -16.66 -1.13
CA TYR A 291 17.46 -16.29 -2.51
C TYR A 291 18.69 -15.74 -3.22
N VAL A 292 18.80 -16.03 -4.51
CA VAL A 292 19.90 -15.54 -5.35
C VAL A 292 19.38 -14.75 -6.55
N MET A 293 20.12 -13.73 -6.97
CA MET A 293 19.80 -13.05 -8.22
C MET A 293 20.19 -13.92 -9.42
N THR A 294 19.41 -13.84 -10.51
CA THR A 294 19.75 -14.50 -11.79
C THR A 294 21.05 -13.98 -12.42
N LYS A 295 21.46 -12.76 -12.07
CA LYS A 295 22.78 -12.17 -12.35
C LYS A 295 23.22 -11.24 -11.23
N ASP A 296 24.53 -11.04 -11.11
CA ASP A 296 25.08 -10.07 -10.15
C ASP A 296 24.95 -8.63 -10.66
N VAL A 297 24.91 -8.46 -11.98
CA VAL A 297 24.74 -7.17 -12.66
C VAL A 297 23.86 -7.39 -13.88
N TYR A 298 22.91 -6.49 -14.08
CA TYR A 298 22.01 -6.49 -15.23
C TYR A 298 22.37 -5.40 -16.24
N LYS A 299 22.00 -5.65 -17.50
CA LYS A 299 22.03 -4.66 -18.58
C LYS A 299 20.63 -4.14 -18.82
N ASP A 300 20.50 -2.91 -19.30
CA ASP A 300 19.20 -2.39 -19.73
C ASP A 300 18.61 -3.28 -20.83
N VAL A 301 17.33 -3.60 -20.67
CA VAL A 301 16.53 -4.28 -21.68
C VAL A 301 16.22 -3.35 -22.85
N THR A 302 16.23 -3.94 -24.04
CA THR A 302 15.91 -3.26 -25.30
C THR A 302 14.73 -3.95 -25.97
N PRO A 303 14.13 -3.35 -27.03
CA PRO A 303 13.15 -4.05 -27.86
C PRO A 303 13.67 -5.36 -28.47
N PHE A 304 14.99 -5.60 -28.50
CA PHE A 304 15.64 -6.79 -29.06
C PHE A 304 16.15 -7.76 -27.99
N SER A 305 15.94 -7.47 -26.71
CA SER A 305 16.38 -8.34 -25.64
C SER A 305 15.63 -9.69 -25.68
N PRO A 306 16.33 -10.81 -25.47
CA PRO A 306 15.79 -12.15 -25.66
C PRO A 306 14.79 -12.54 -24.58
N MET A 307 13.67 -13.14 -24.99
CA MET A 307 12.66 -13.67 -24.08
C MET A 307 12.87 -15.17 -23.81
N PHE A 308 12.75 -15.56 -22.54
CA PHE A 308 12.81 -16.95 -22.09
C PHE A 308 11.55 -17.27 -21.28
N ALA A 309 10.76 -18.24 -21.73
CA ALA A 309 9.56 -18.64 -20.98
C ALA A 309 9.90 -19.71 -19.95
N VAL A 310 9.45 -19.51 -18.72
CA VAL A 310 9.75 -20.34 -17.56
C VAL A 310 8.47 -20.81 -16.90
N ASP A 311 8.44 -22.08 -16.52
CA ASP A 311 7.38 -22.69 -15.73
C ASP A 311 7.98 -23.76 -14.81
N CYS A 312 7.50 -23.80 -13.58
CA CYS A 312 7.95 -24.71 -12.54
C CYS A 312 6.80 -25.59 -12.06
N GLU A 313 7.14 -26.85 -11.78
CA GLU A 313 6.26 -27.76 -11.07
C GLU A 313 6.75 -27.95 -9.64
N MET A 314 5.82 -27.82 -8.68
CA MET A 314 6.12 -27.89 -7.25
C MET A 314 5.43 -29.07 -6.57
N CYS A 315 6.00 -29.47 -5.43
CA CYS A 315 5.40 -30.42 -4.50
C CYS A 315 5.24 -29.79 -3.11
N LEU A 316 4.43 -30.42 -2.26
CA LEU A 316 4.25 -30.01 -0.87
C LEU A 316 5.18 -30.81 0.05
N THR A 317 5.97 -30.12 0.86
CA THR A 317 6.88 -30.70 1.85
C THR A 317 6.58 -30.18 3.26
N SER A 318 7.43 -30.51 4.23
CA SER A 318 7.33 -29.94 5.58
C SER A 318 7.60 -28.43 5.64
N ALA A 319 8.33 -27.88 4.67
CA ALA A 319 8.68 -26.46 4.61
C ALA A 319 7.76 -25.63 3.70
N GLY A 320 6.69 -26.24 3.16
CA GLY A 320 5.78 -25.60 2.22
C GLY A 320 5.96 -26.13 0.80
N SER A 321 5.73 -25.28 -0.20
CA SER A 321 5.86 -25.63 -1.61
C SER A 321 7.33 -25.59 -2.03
N GLU A 322 7.87 -26.68 -2.59
CA GLU A 322 9.26 -26.76 -3.08
C GLU A 322 9.31 -27.21 -4.55
N LEU A 323 10.31 -26.68 -5.27
CA LEU A 323 10.56 -26.96 -6.69
C LEU A 323 10.84 -28.45 -6.93
N THR A 324 10.21 -29.01 -7.96
CA THR A 324 10.41 -30.42 -8.38
C THR A 324 10.71 -30.59 -9.86
N ARG A 325 10.30 -29.66 -10.71
CA ARG A 325 10.71 -29.59 -12.11
C ARG A 325 10.75 -28.13 -12.55
N ILE A 326 11.66 -27.80 -13.45
CA ILE A 326 11.73 -26.51 -14.12
C ILE A 326 11.89 -26.74 -15.61
N SER A 327 11.16 -25.97 -16.41
CA SER A 327 11.32 -25.95 -17.86
C SER A 327 11.46 -24.54 -18.38
N ILE A 328 12.47 -24.32 -19.23
CA ILE A 328 12.72 -23.07 -19.93
C ILE A 328 12.72 -23.31 -21.43
N VAL A 329 11.98 -22.49 -22.15
CA VAL A 329 11.96 -22.46 -23.62
C VAL A 329 12.50 -21.14 -24.14
N ASP A 330 13.18 -21.20 -25.29
CA ASP A 330 13.64 -20.01 -26.03
C ASP A 330 12.51 -19.35 -26.84
N GLU A 331 12.83 -18.30 -27.58
CA GLU A 331 11.86 -17.55 -28.39
C GLU A 331 11.19 -18.41 -29.48
N GLU A 332 11.86 -19.45 -29.96
CA GLU A 332 11.33 -20.42 -30.92
C GLU A 332 10.40 -21.46 -30.26
N CYS A 333 10.15 -21.33 -28.96
CA CYS A 333 9.44 -22.31 -28.13
C CYS A 333 10.15 -23.67 -28.05
N THR A 334 11.47 -23.70 -28.24
CA THR A 334 12.30 -24.90 -28.10
C THR A 334 12.73 -25.04 -26.65
N PRO A 335 12.56 -26.21 -26.01
CA PRO A 335 13.08 -26.44 -24.65
C PRO A 335 14.60 -26.38 -24.63
N ILE A 336 15.15 -25.41 -23.89
CA ILE A 336 16.59 -25.23 -23.69
C ILE A 336 17.05 -25.70 -22.31
N TYR A 337 16.12 -25.87 -21.37
CA TYR A 337 16.34 -26.42 -20.04
C TYR A 337 15.09 -27.16 -19.59
N ASP A 338 15.20 -28.43 -19.19
CA ASP A 338 14.08 -29.21 -18.63
C ASP A 338 14.63 -30.24 -17.64
N GLU A 339 14.50 -29.96 -16.36
CA GLU A 339 15.22 -30.70 -15.32
C GLU A 339 14.33 -31.04 -14.13
N LEU A 340 14.49 -32.25 -13.59
CA LEU A 340 13.91 -32.66 -12.31
C LEU A 340 14.80 -32.24 -11.14
N VAL A 341 14.19 -31.60 -10.16
CA VAL A 341 14.89 -31.00 -9.01
C VAL A 341 14.50 -31.76 -7.74
N LYS A 342 15.49 -32.29 -7.04
CA LYS A 342 15.30 -32.96 -5.77
C LYS A 342 15.05 -31.91 -4.67
N PRO A 343 13.86 -31.91 -4.02
CA PRO A 343 13.59 -30.97 -2.94
C PRO A 343 14.45 -31.30 -1.71
N LYS A 344 14.76 -30.26 -0.93
CA LYS A 344 15.60 -30.38 0.28
C LYS A 344 14.89 -31.18 1.37
N HIS A 345 13.57 -31.01 1.49
CA HIS A 345 12.76 -31.71 2.51
C HIS A 345 11.99 -32.89 1.92
N PRO A 346 11.62 -33.88 2.75
CA PRO A 346 10.80 -35.00 2.32
C PRO A 346 9.44 -34.54 1.76
N ILE A 347 9.08 -35.09 0.61
CA ILE A 347 7.80 -34.82 -0.06
C ILE A 347 6.65 -35.44 0.75
N LYS A 348 5.67 -34.62 1.12
CA LYS A 348 4.42 -35.05 1.75
C LYS A 348 3.33 -35.33 0.71
N ASP A 349 3.24 -34.47 -0.30
CA ASP A 349 2.32 -34.61 -1.42
C ASP A 349 3.00 -34.16 -2.72
N TYR A 350 2.99 -35.01 -3.73
CA TYR A 350 3.58 -34.75 -5.04
C TYR A 350 2.74 -33.79 -5.89
N LEU A 351 1.48 -33.56 -5.51
CA LEU A 351 0.53 -32.74 -6.26
C LEU A 351 0.33 -33.22 -7.71
N THR A 352 0.51 -34.52 -7.99
CA THR A 352 0.58 -35.12 -9.33
C THR A 352 -0.55 -34.71 -10.28
N LYS A 353 -1.76 -34.50 -9.75
CA LYS A 353 -2.91 -34.04 -10.55
C LYS A 353 -2.66 -32.67 -11.21
N TYR A 354 -1.90 -31.82 -10.55
CA TYR A 354 -1.53 -30.49 -11.02
C TYR A 354 -0.13 -30.55 -11.63
N SER A 355 0.85 -31.11 -10.92
CA SER A 355 2.26 -31.03 -11.28
C SER A 355 2.76 -32.04 -12.31
N GLY A 356 2.01 -33.13 -12.49
CA GLY A 356 2.48 -34.31 -13.25
C GLY A 356 3.64 -35.08 -12.60
N ILE A 357 4.14 -34.63 -11.45
CA ILE A 357 5.28 -35.24 -10.77
C ILE A 357 4.85 -36.52 -10.06
N THR A 358 5.63 -37.59 -10.25
CA THR A 358 5.39 -38.89 -9.64
C THR A 358 6.53 -39.31 -8.71
N PRO A 359 6.27 -40.18 -7.71
CA PRO A 359 7.33 -40.73 -6.86
C PRO A 359 8.46 -41.40 -7.65
N ASN A 360 8.15 -42.05 -8.78
CA ASN A 360 9.14 -42.72 -9.60
C ASN A 360 10.06 -41.73 -10.34
N MET A 361 9.52 -40.61 -10.84
CA MET A 361 10.35 -39.53 -11.42
C MET A 361 11.33 -38.99 -10.38
N MET A 362 10.85 -38.74 -9.16
CA MET A 362 11.67 -38.17 -8.09
C MET A 362 12.77 -39.09 -7.56
N LYS A 363 12.69 -40.41 -7.77
CA LYS A 363 13.80 -41.34 -7.44
C LYS A 363 15.05 -41.08 -8.28
N HIS A 364 14.87 -40.53 -9.49
CA HIS A 364 15.95 -40.29 -10.43
C HIS A 364 16.43 -38.84 -10.45
N ALA A 365 15.73 -37.93 -9.76
CA ALA A 365 16.13 -36.52 -9.65
C ALA A 365 17.48 -36.40 -8.91
N GLN A 366 18.49 -35.90 -9.62
CA GLN A 366 19.84 -35.70 -9.07
C GLN A 366 20.13 -34.23 -8.74
N LYS A 367 19.60 -33.30 -9.54
CA LYS A 367 19.88 -31.87 -9.36
C LYS A 367 19.22 -31.35 -8.10
N GLU A 368 19.97 -30.57 -7.32
CA GLU A 368 19.47 -29.79 -6.21
C GLU A 368 19.18 -28.36 -6.66
N LEU A 369 18.50 -27.58 -5.81
CA LEU A 369 18.16 -26.19 -6.13
C LEU A 369 19.38 -25.33 -6.48
N LYS A 370 20.54 -25.58 -5.84
CA LYS A 370 21.79 -24.85 -6.12
C LYS A 370 22.28 -25.09 -7.55
N ASP A 371 22.10 -26.30 -8.09
CA ASP A 371 22.56 -26.66 -9.42
C ASP A 371 21.71 -25.91 -10.47
N VAL A 372 20.41 -25.78 -10.19
CA VAL A 372 19.50 -24.93 -10.97
C VAL A 372 19.97 -23.48 -10.93
N HIS A 373 20.32 -22.94 -9.75
CA HIS A 373 20.84 -21.56 -9.65
C HIS A 373 22.08 -21.35 -10.52
N GLU A 374 23.05 -22.26 -10.47
CA GLU A 374 24.27 -22.18 -11.27
C GLU A 374 23.99 -22.28 -12.77
N ASP A 375 23.13 -23.21 -13.18
CA ASP A 375 22.75 -23.41 -14.57
C ASP A 375 22.04 -22.17 -15.15
N LEU A 376 21.05 -21.63 -14.44
CA LEU A 376 20.31 -20.44 -14.89
C LEU A 376 21.21 -19.20 -14.93
N ARG A 377 22.06 -19.01 -13.92
CA ARG A 377 23.04 -17.91 -13.90
C ARG A 377 24.06 -18.02 -15.01
N ARG A 378 24.37 -19.23 -15.51
CA ARG A 378 25.28 -19.44 -16.65
C ARG A 378 24.58 -19.20 -17.99
N MET A 379 23.35 -19.73 -18.12
CA MET A 379 22.60 -19.75 -19.38
C MET A 379 21.96 -18.41 -19.74
N LEU A 380 21.30 -17.74 -18.80
CA LEU A 380 20.56 -16.51 -19.10
C LEU A 380 21.52 -15.35 -19.38
N PRO A 381 21.28 -14.47 -20.37
CA PRO A 381 22.05 -13.23 -20.52
C PRO A 381 21.63 -12.15 -19.49
N PRO A 382 22.45 -11.09 -19.27
CA PRO A 382 22.14 -10.01 -18.32
C PRO A 382 20.94 -9.12 -18.65
N ASP A 383 20.43 -9.16 -19.87
CA ASP A 383 19.22 -8.47 -20.35
C ASP A 383 18.10 -9.48 -20.70
N ALA A 384 18.19 -10.73 -20.23
CA ALA A 384 17.14 -11.73 -20.42
C ALA A 384 15.80 -11.22 -19.88
N ILE A 385 14.72 -11.44 -20.62
CA ILE A 385 13.35 -11.19 -20.18
C ILE A 385 12.69 -12.53 -19.86
N LEU A 386 12.28 -12.74 -18.61
CA LEU A 386 11.53 -13.94 -18.22
C LEU A 386 10.04 -13.77 -18.54
N VAL A 387 9.46 -14.76 -19.20
CA VAL A 387 8.04 -14.82 -19.56
C VAL A 387 7.37 -15.98 -18.82
N GLY A 388 6.17 -15.79 -18.30
CA GLY A 388 5.42 -16.88 -17.68
C GLY A 388 4.01 -16.49 -17.28
N GLN A 389 3.33 -17.36 -16.52
CA GLN A 389 2.01 -17.12 -15.98
C GLN A 389 2.08 -17.15 -14.44
N SER A 390 1.82 -16.02 -13.78
CA SER A 390 1.93 -15.90 -12.31
C SER A 390 3.32 -16.27 -11.79
N LEU A 391 4.35 -15.77 -12.49
CA LEU A 391 5.75 -16.18 -12.36
C LEU A 391 6.38 -15.88 -10.98
N GLY A 392 5.70 -15.07 -10.15
CA GLY A 392 6.11 -14.83 -8.77
C GLY A 392 6.15 -16.12 -7.94
N GLY A 393 5.24 -17.07 -8.21
CA GLY A 393 5.24 -18.40 -7.58
C GLY A 393 6.47 -19.22 -7.97
N ASP A 394 6.81 -19.23 -9.25
CA ASP A 394 7.97 -19.92 -9.81
C ASP A 394 9.28 -19.35 -9.26
N LEU A 395 9.42 -18.02 -9.21
CA LEU A 395 10.60 -17.36 -8.66
C LEU A 395 10.75 -17.60 -7.15
N HIS A 396 9.65 -17.74 -6.41
CA HIS A 396 9.70 -18.19 -5.01
C HIS A 396 10.13 -19.66 -4.89
N ALA A 397 9.62 -20.57 -5.73
CA ALA A 397 10.00 -21.97 -5.74
C ALA A 397 11.49 -22.16 -6.11
N MET A 398 11.96 -21.40 -7.10
CA MET A 398 13.36 -21.33 -7.49
C MET A 398 14.23 -20.61 -6.46
N LYS A 399 13.67 -19.86 -5.51
CA LYS A 399 14.41 -18.93 -4.65
C LYS A 399 15.34 -18.01 -5.46
N MET A 400 14.81 -17.43 -6.55
CA MET A 400 15.57 -16.52 -7.40
C MET A 400 14.87 -15.18 -7.58
N MET A 401 15.67 -14.13 -7.80
CA MET A 401 15.20 -12.77 -8.09
C MET A 401 15.63 -12.35 -9.50
N HIS A 402 14.72 -11.74 -10.24
CA HIS A 402 14.95 -11.33 -11.63
C HIS A 402 14.19 -10.02 -11.96
N PRO A 403 14.84 -9.00 -12.56
CA PRO A 403 14.22 -7.69 -12.78
C PRO A 403 13.26 -7.61 -13.97
N TYR A 404 13.44 -8.43 -15.00
CA TYR A 404 12.75 -8.24 -16.27
C TYR A 404 11.73 -9.35 -16.51
N VAL A 405 10.51 -9.13 -16.03
CA VAL A 405 9.44 -10.13 -16.12
C VAL A 405 8.29 -9.62 -16.99
N ILE A 406 7.82 -10.45 -17.91
CA ILE A 406 6.53 -10.31 -18.58
C ILE A 406 5.61 -11.43 -18.07
N ASP A 407 4.61 -11.07 -17.27
CA ASP A 407 3.65 -12.02 -16.71
C ASP A 407 2.32 -11.99 -17.48
N THR A 408 2.01 -13.08 -18.17
CA THR A 408 0.79 -13.27 -18.96
C THR A 408 -0.49 -13.14 -18.13
N SER A 409 -0.44 -13.44 -16.83
CA SER A 409 -1.56 -13.26 -15.91
C SER A 409 -1.86 -11.79 -15.58
N VAL A 410 -0.91 -10.90 -15.86
CA VAL A 410 -0.99 -9.45 -15.62
C VAL A 410 -1.31 -8.69 -16.91
N ILE A 411 -0.66 -9.03 -18.02
CA ILE A 411 -0.83 -8.33 -19.31
C ILE A 411 -2.09 -8.73 -20.09
N TYR A 412 -2.75 -9.83 -19.69
CA TYR A 412 -4.07 -10.25 -20.16
C TYR A 412 -5.09 -10.20 -19.01
N ASN A 413 -6.28 -9.69 -19.29
CA ASN A 413 -7.39 -9.75 -18.34
C ASN A 413 -8.72 -9.76 -19.10
N ILE A 414 -9.36 -10.92 -19.21
CA ILE A 414 -10.68 -11.02 -19.86
C ILE A 414 -11.80 -10.55 -18.92
N THR A 415 -11.56 -10.60 -17.61
CA THR A 415 -12.63 -10.45 -16.61
C THR A 415 -13.03 -9.00 -16.34
N GLY A 416 -12.23 -8.02 -16.77
CA GLY A 416 -12.40 -6.60 -16.46
C GLY A 416 -12.03 -6.23 -15.02
N ASP A 417 -11.53 -7.18 -14.22
CA ASP A 417 -11.11 -6.98 -12.83
C ASP A 417 -9.68 -7.49 -12.65
N ARG A 418 -8.73 -6.58 -12.38
CA ARG A 418 -7.32 -6.92 -12.14
C ARG A 418 -7.11 -7.86 -10.96
N LYS A 419 -8.03 -7.91 -9.99
CA LYS A 419 -7.94 -8.87 -8.86
C LYS A 419 -8.20 -10.30 -9.29
N ARG A 420 -8.84 -10.51 -10.42
CA ARG A 420 -9.19 -11.84 -10.94
C ARG A 420 -8.33 -12.18 -12.14
N LYS A 421 -7.27 -12.93 -11.88
CA LYS A 421 -6.39 -13.48 -12.92
C LYS A 421 -7.12 -14.53 -13.74
N THR A 422 -6.93 -14.48 -15.05
CA THR A 422 -7.47 -15.49 -15.98
C THR A 422 -6.48 -16.65 -16.06
N LYS A 423 -6.98 -17.89 -16.06
CA LYS A 423 -6.14 -19.09 -16.14
C LYS A 423 -5.45 -19.20 -17.51
N LEU A 424 -4.21 -19.70 -17.54
CA LEU A 424 -3.45 -19.91 -18.78
C LEU A 424 -4.22 -20.73 -19.81
N GLN A 425 -4.82 -21.86 -19.40
CA GLN A 425 -5.66 -22.69 -20.27
C GLN A 425 -6.79 -21.90 -20.95
N THR A 426 -7.39 -20.94 -20.25
CA THR A 426 -8.42 -20.09 -20.82
C THR A 426 -7.80 -19.10 -21.80
N LEU A 427 -6.72 -18.42 -21.44
CA LEU A 427 -6.03 -17.49 -22.32
C LEU A 427 -5.55 -18.16 -23.62
N ALA A 428 -4.91 -19.33 -23.52
CA ALA A 428 -4.44 -20.09 -24.66
C ALA A 428 -5.59 -20.52 -25.60
N ARG A 429 -6.73 -20.91 -25.02
CA ARG A 429 -7.92 -21.25 -25.81
C ARG A 429 -8.51 -20.03 -26.51
N GLU A 430 -8.72 -18.94 -25.79
CA GLU A 430 -9.41 -17.76 -26.34
C GLU A 430 -8.55 -16.99 -27.36
N PHE A 431 -7.24 -16.88 -27.13
CA PHE A 431 -6.36 -16.04 -27.97
C PHE A 431 -5.52 -16.82 -28.97
N LEU A 432 -5.19 -18.08 -28.70
CA LEU A 432 -4.35 -18.89 -29.59
C LEU A 432 -5.10 -20.05 -30.25
N ASN A 433 -6.37 -20.27 -29.89
CA ASN A 433 -7.14 -21.47 -30.26
C ASN A 433 -6.42 -22.78 -29.89
N LEU A 434 -5.67 -22.78 -28.78
CA LEU A 434 -4.93 -23.93 -28.28
C LEU A 434 -5.63 -24.56 -27.09
N ARG A 435 -5.64 -25.89 -27.04
CA ARG A 435 -6.01 -26.64 -25.84
C ARG A 435 -4.75 -27.21 -25.21
N ILE A 436 -4.50 -26.78 -23.97
CA ILE A 436 -3.37 -27.19 -23.14
C ILE A 436 -3.94 -27.76 -21.83
N GLN A 437 -3.14 -28.51 -21.08
CA GLN A 437 -3.53 -29.08 -19.77
C GLN A 437 -4.76 -30.02 -19.83
N ASP A 438 -5.07 -30.62 -21.00
CA ASP A 438 -6.19 -31.57 -21.15
C ASP A 438 -5.88 -32.98 -20.60
N SER A 439 -4.62 -33.24 -20.25
CA SER A 439 -4.14 -34.51 -19.73
C SER A 439 -4.61 -34.77 -18.29
N ARG A 440 -5.08 -36.00 -18.02
CA ARG A 440 -5.37 -36.46 -16.65
C ARG A 440 -4.12 -36.79 -15.84
N LYS A 441 -2.94 -36.76 -16.45
CA LYS A 441 -1.66 -37.13 -15.82
C LYS A 441 -0.94 -35.95 -15.15
N GLY A 442 -1.56 -34.77 -15.13
CA GLY A 442 -0.94 -33.52 -14.65
C GLY A 442 -0.52 -32.60 -15.79
N HIS A 443 -0.02 -31.42 -15.44
CA HIS A 443 0.42 -30.40 -16.39
C HIS A 443 1.79 -30.74 -16.98
N CYS A 444 2.15 -30.03 -18.04
CA CYS A 444 3.42 -30.17 -18.71
C CYS A 444 4.08 -28.79 -18.79
N SER A 445 5.09 -28.58 -17.96
CA SER A 445 5.79 -27.29 -17.86
C SER A 445 6.35 -26.75 -19.18
N THR A 446 6.82 -27.62 -20.08
CA THR A 446 7.26 -27.19 -21.43
C THR A 446 6.10 -26.71 -22.32
N GLU A 447 4.92 -27.34 -22.22
CA GLU A 447 3.69 -26.90 -22.92
C GLU A 447 3.24 -25.53 -22.39
N ASP A 448 3.22 -25.38 -21.06
CA ASP A 448 2.75 -24.17 -20.38
C ASP A 448 3.70 -22.98 -20.64
N SER A 449 5.02 -23.17 -20.55
CA SER A 449 6.02 -22.17 -20.95
C SER A 449 5.85 -21.73 -22.41
N GLY A 450 5.71 -22.69 -23.34
CA GLY A 450 5.48 -22.39 -24.76
C GLY A 450 4.18 -21.62 -25.00
N ALA A 451 3.09 -21.97 -24.30
CA ALA A 451 1.83 -21.26 -24.39
C ALA A 451 1.95 -19.80 -23.90
N CYS A 452 2.67 -19.56 -22.79
CA CYS A 452 2.92 -18.21 -22.28
C CYS A 452 3.66 -17.34 -23.30
N LEU A 453 4.74 -17.87 -23.88
CA LEU A 453 5.54 -17.13 -24.86
C LEU A 453 4.73 -16.81 -26.12
N ARG A 454 3.92 -17.76 -26.60
CA ARG A 454 3.02 -17.54 -27.74
C ARG A 454 1.97 -16.47 -27.43
N LEU A 455 1.45 -16.39 -26.21
CA LEU A 455 0.53 -15.32 -25.80
C LEU A 455 1.20 -13.94 -25.82
N VAL A 456 2.45 -13.83 -25.35
CA VAL A 456 3.22 -12.57 -25.42
C VAL A 456 3.46 -12.17 -26.86
N LYS A 457 3.98 -13.07 -27.71
CA LYS A 457 4.19 -12.81 -29.14
C LYS A 457 2.88 -12.42 -29.85
N HIS A 458 1.77 -13.09 -29.51
CA HIS A 458 0.46 -12.76 -30.05
C HIS A 458 0.01 -11.34 -29.67
N LYS A 459 0.30 -10.90 -28.44
CA LYS A 459 0.01 -9.51 -28.01
C LYS A 459 0.89 -8.51 -28.76
N LEU A 460 2.18 -8.79 -28.92
CA LEU A 460 3.14 -7.94 -29.65
C LEU A 460 2.77 -7.74 -31.12
N LEU A 461 2.17 -8.75 -31.76
CA LEU A 461 1.64 -8.65 -33.13
C LEU A 461 0.41 -7.73 -33.26
N HIS A 462 -0.23 -7.39 -32.15
CA HIS A 462 -1.42 -6.53 -32.09
C HIS A 462 -1.07 -5.19 -31.44
N ASP A 463 -1.79 -4.79 -30.41
CA ASP A 463 -1.56 -3.56 -29.67
C ASP A 463 -1.45 -3.84 -28.17
N ILE A 464 -0.93 -2.86 -27.42
CA ILE A 464 -0.70 -3.00 -25.99
C ILE A 464 -1.97 -3.30 -25.18
N SER A 465 -3.15 -2.91 -25.66
CA SER A 465 -4.44 -3.16 -25.00
C SER A 465 -5.12 -4.47 -25.40
N TYR A 466 -4.57 -5.19 -26.39
CA TYR A 466 -5.13 -6.44 -26.88
C TYR A 466 -5.26 -7.49 -25.77
N GLY A 467 -6.43 -8.11 -25.63
CA GLY A 467 -6.72 -9.13 -24.62
C GLY A 467 -6.83 -8.60 -23.18
N ASP A 468 -6.92 -7.28 -23.01
CA ASP A 468 -7.05 -6.62 -21.73
C ASP A 468 -8.37 -5.81 -21.66
N ALA A 469 -9.40 -6.44 -21.09
CA ALA A 469 -10.71 -5.86 -20.87
C ALA A 469 -10.66 -4.62 -19.96
N VAL A 470 -9.67 -4.51 -19.07
CA VAL A 470 -9.49 -3.33 -18.20
C VAL A 470 -9.00 -2.14 -19.01
N MET A 471 -8.13 -2.36 -20.00
CA MET A 471 -7.65 -1.30 -20.87
C MET A 471 -8.64 -0.91 -21.97
N THR A 472 -9.46 -1.85 -22.44
CA THR A 472 -10.44 -1.63 -23.51
C THR A 472 -11.79 -1.11 -23.01
N ASN A 473 -12.28 -1.52 -21.83
CA ASN A 473 -13.52 -1.01 -21.23
C ASN A 473 -13.28 0.20 -20.31
N ILE A 474 -12.98 1.35 -20.90
CA ILE A 474 -13.02 2.66 -20.21
C ILE A 474 -14.47 3.05 -19.75
N ALA A 475 -15.49 2.22 -20.05
CA ALA A 475 -16.91 2.58 -19.91
C ALA A 475 -17.64 2.10 -18.63
N THR A 476 -17.05 1.29 -17.75
CA THR A 476 -17.66 0.97 -16.44
C THR A 476 -16.84 1.58 -15.31
N GLN A 477 -17.17 2.84 -14.99
CA GLN A 477 -16.78 3.48 -13.74
C GLN A 477 -17.22 2.62 -12.56
N ILE A 478 -16.25 2.05 -11.82
CA ILE A 478 -16.11 2.00 -10.35
C ILE A 478 -14.98 1.00 -10.01
N ASN A 479 -13.87 1.53 -9.51
CA ASN A 479 -12.86 0.89 -8.64
C ASN A 479 -12.27 -0.48 -9.05
N CYS A 480 -11.53 -0.54 -10.15
CA CYS A 480 -10.51 -1.59 -10.37
C CYS A 480 -9.26 -0.94 -10.95
N TYR A 481 -8.13 -1.01 -10.23
CA TYR A 481 -6.75 -0.65 -10.61
C TYR A 481 -6.62 0.18 -11.88
N THR A 482 -6.45 1.48 -11.67
CA THR A 482 -6.07 2.46 -12.68
C THR A 482 -4.92 1.93 -13.54
N ALA A 483 -5.14 2.04 -14.85
CA ALA A 483 -4.27 1.60 -15.93
C ALA A 483 -2.79 1.78 -15.60
N LEU A 484 -2.07 0.64 -15.63
CA LEU A 484 -0.62 0.47 -15.60
C LEU A 484 0.10 1.78 -15.89
N GLY A 485 0.59 2.39 -14.83
CA GLY A 485 1.36 3.60 -15.00
C GLY A 485 2.75 3.32 -15.48
N ASN A 486 3.35 4.21 -16.27
CA ASN A 486 4.75 4.04 -16.64
C ASN A 486 5.61 4.24 -15.38
N PRO A 487 6.31 3.21 -14.87
CA PRO A 487 7.03 3.32 -13.61
C PRO A 487 8.19 4.30 -13.70
N ASN A 488 8.70 4.52 -14.91
CA ASN A 488 9.82 5.39 -15.19
C ASN A 488 9.40 6.85 -15.28
N TYR A 489 8.11 7.17 -15.27
CA TYR A 489 7.66 8.56 -15.39
C TYR A 489 6.56 8.92 -14.40
N GLY A 490 6.67 10.09 -13.79
CA GLY A 490 5.71 10.56 -12.80
C GLY A 490 5.35 12.03 -12.95
N THR A 491 4.27 12.41 -12.27
CA THR A 491 3.83 13.81 -12.10
C THR A 491 3.87 14.19 -10.63
N SER A 492 3.92 15.48 -10.34
CA SER A 492 4.02 15.95 -8.96
C SER A 492 2.75 15.67 -8.14
N PHE A 493 2.92 14.99 -7.00
CA PHE A 493 1.93 14.73 -5.96
C PHE A 493 1.28 16.02 -5.46
N LEU A 494 2.10 17.04 -5.17
CA LEU A 494 1.62 18.31 -4.61
C LEU A 494 0.78 19.08 -5.64
N LYS A 495 1.11 18.98 -6.95
CA LYS A 495 0.27 19.53 -8.04
C LYS A 495 -1.07 18.80 -8.17
N HIS A 496 -1.18 17.52 -7.81
CA HIS A 496 -2.48 16.84 -7.81
C HIS A 496 -3.41 17.36 -6.72
N ILE A 497 -2.87 17.74 -5.55
CA ILE A 497 -3.66 18.32 -4.45
C ILE A 497 -4.32 19.64 -4.87
N THR A 498 -3.61 20.49 -5.60
CA THR A 498 -4.12 21.82 -5.96
C THR A 498 -5.25 21.79 -6.99
N LYS A 499 -5.42 20.68 -7.72
CA LYS A 499 -6.53 20.50 -8.70
C LYS A 499 -7.91 20.53 -8.07
N VAL A 500 -8.02 20.24 -6.77
CA VAL A 500 -9.28 20.21 -6.01
C VAL A 500 -9.38 21.36 -5.01
N ASP A 501 -8.69 22.47 -5.31
CA ASP A 501 -8.70 23.69 -4.48
C ASP A 501 -8.17 23.50 -3.05
N ARG A 502 -7.37 22.45 -2.85
CA ARG A 502 -6.70 22.17 -1.57
C ARG A 502 -5.31 22.79 -1.52
N THR A 503 -4.86 23.07 -0.31
CA THR A 503 -3.58 23.72 -0.02
C THR A 503 -2.61 22.74 0.63
N ALA A 504 -1.33 22.85 0.28
CA ALA A 504 -0.27 22.00 0.81
C ALA A 504 0.90 22.82 1.33
N GLN A 505 1.50 22.38 2.44
CA GLN A 505 2.80 22.88 2.89
C GLN A 505 3.79 21.74 3.13
N VAL A 506 5.04 22.05 2.85
CA VAL A 506 6.20 21.23 3.20
C VAL A 506 7.17 22.12 3.97
N VAL A 507 7.56 21.68 5.16
CA VAL A 507 8.60 22.30 5.96
C VAL A 507 9.69 21.26 6.18
N SER A 508 10.93 21.59 5.84
CA SER A 508 12.06 20.68 6.04
C SER A 508 13.37 21.43 6.19
N LEU A 509 14.46 20.68 6.41
CA LEU A 509 15.82 21.20 6.32
C LEU A 509 16.14 21.67 4.88
N GLU A 510 17.06 22.62 4.71
CA GLU A 510 17.40 23.22 3.40
C GLU A 510 17.82 22.16 2.37
N GLY A 511 18.71 21.22 2.72
CA GLY A 511 19.16 20.18 1.79
C GLY A 511 18.04 19.24 1.30
N ILE A 512 16.95 19.11 2.06
CA ILE A 512 15.81 18.25 1.72
C ILE A 512 14.76 19.05 0.94
N ILE A 513 14.52 20.32 1.31
CA ILE A 513 13.45 21.12 0.71
C ILE A 513 13.72 21.40 -0.77
N GLU A 514 14.99 21.47 -1.17
CA GLU A 514 15.40 21.64 -2.57
C GLU A 514 14.85 20.51 -3.45
N LYS A 515 14.84 19.27 -2.95
CA LYS A 515 14.24 18.12 -3.66
C LYS A 515 12.73 18.29 -3.82
N TYR A 516 12.03 18.71 -2.77
CA TYR A 516 10.59 19.01 -2.86
C TYR A 516 10.31 20.14 -3.84
N ARG A 517 11.11 21.21 -3.84
CA ARG A 517 11.01 22.32 -4.81
C ARG A 517 11.24 21.81 -6.23
N HIS A 518 12.25 20.96 -6.44
CA HIS A 518 12.54 20.37 -7.75
C HIS A 518 11.36 19.53 -8.28
N TYR A 519 10.84 18.58 -7.51
CA TYR A 519 9.72 17.72 -7.93
C TYR A 519 8.36 18.43 -7.91
N THR A 520 8.29 19.68 -7.47
CA THR A 520 7.08 20.52 -7.55
C THR A 520 7.15 21.50 -8.71
N TYR A 521 8.25 22.22 -8.85
CA TYR A 521 8.38 23.37 -9.75
C TYR A 521 9.25 23.08 -10.99
N LYS A 522 10.15 22.08 -10.94
CA LYS A 522 11.14 21.68 -11.97
C LYS A 522 12.18 22.75 -12.34
N SER A 523 11.77 24.00 -12.51
CA SER A 523 12.59 25.21 -12.69
C SER A 523 11.99 26.40 -11.92
N HIS A 524 12.82 27.39 -11.58
CA HIS A 524 12.60 28.44 -10.56
C HIS A 524 11.40 29.41 -10.73
N GLU A 525 10.47 29.23 -11.67
CA GLU A 525 9.61 30.35 -12.12
C GLU A 525 8.08 30.19 -11.97
N SER A 526 7.57 29.13 -11.32
CA SER A 526 6.12 29.05 -11.05
C SER A 526 5.83 28.79 -9.58
N VAL A 527 5.71 29.87 -8.80
CA VAL A 527 5.12 29.76 -7.46
C VAL A 527 3.67 29.35 -7.63
N ILE A 528 3.32 28.18 -7.12
CA ILE A 528 1.93 27.72 -7.06
C ILE A 528 1.36 28.27 -5.76
N GLU A 529 0.46 29.26 -5.84
CA GLU A 529 -0.07 29.99 -4.67
C GLU A 529 -0.56 29.07 -3.52
N LYS A 530 -1.07 27.89 -3.86
CA LYS A 530 -1.61 26.90 -2.90
C LYS A 530 -0.56 25.95 -2.31
N ILE A 531 0.70 26.00 -2.75
CA ILE A 531 1.79 25.14 -2.27
C ILE A 531 2.88 25.99 -1.63
N SER A 532 3.24 25.69 -0.38
CA SER A 532 4.31 26.37 0.34
C SER A 532 5.44 25.40 0.69
N CYS A 533 6.64 25.61 0.16
CA CYS A 533 7.84 24.81 0.49
C CYS A 533 8.85 25.69 1.24
N VAL A 534 9.04 25.44 2.54
CA VAL A 534 9.83 26.28 3.44
C VAL A 534 11.00 25.50 4.03
N ALA A 535 12.17 26.13 4.02
CA ALA A 535 13.38 25.62 4.66
C ALA A 535 13.49 26.13 6.10
N GLU A 536 14.00 25.30 7.00
CA GLU A 536 14.39 25.69 8.34
C GLU A 536 15.78 25.12 8.69
N ASN A 537 16.46 25.73 9.66
CA ASN A 537 17.86 25.42 9.96
C ASN A 537 18.06 24.17 10.83
N ASN A 538 17.02 23.72 11.55
CA ASN A 538 17.10 22.53 12.40
C ASN A 538 15.73 21.87 12.56
N ASN A 539 15.75 20.62 13.05
CA ASN A 539 14.55 19.79 13.18
C ASN A 539 13.50 20.39 14.12
N ASP A 540 13.90 21.01 15.23
CA ASP A 540 12.95 21.63 16.18
C ASP A 540 12.19 22.81 15.53
N LEU A 541 12.90 23.65 14.76
CA LEU A 541 12.30 24.75 14.00
C LEU A 541 11.36 24.26 12.88
N VAL A 542 11.69 23.16 12.21
CA VAL A 542 10.80 22.50 11.23
C VAL A 542 9.45 22.21 11.89
N ILE A 543 9.45 21.57 13.06
CA ILE A 543 8.23 21.18 13.78
C ILE A 543 7.47 22.40 14.29
N ASP A 544 8.18 23.39 14.85
CA ASP A 544 7.59 24.64 15.32
C ASP A 544 6.85 25.38 14.20
N ARG A 545 7.50 25.53 13.04
CA ARG A 545 6.95 26.22 11.87
C ARG A 545 5.77 25.46 11.28
N LEU A 546 5.86 24.14 11.20
CA LEU A 546 4.78 23.27 10.74
C LEU A 546 3.53 23.42 11.62
N CYS A 547 3.68 23.25 12.93
CA CYS A 547 2.57 23.34 13.89
C CYS A 547 1.90 24.72 13.85
N LYS A 548 2.68 25.81 13.78
CA LYS A 548 2.16 27.19 13.71
C LYS A 548 1.32 27.47 12.46
N ARG A 549 1.54 26.73 11.37
CA ARG A 549 0.86 26.92 10.08
C ARG A 549 -0.10 25.80 9.72
N ALA A 550 -0.16 24.72 10.50
CA ALA A 550 -0.91 23.51 10.17
C ALA A 550 -2.38 23.78 9.83
N GLU A 551 -3.01 24.72 10.53
CA GLU A 551 -4.41 25.09 10.29
C GLU A 551 -4.68 25.79 8.96
N ASN A 552 -3.67 26.38 8.32
CA ASN A 552 -3.82 27.12 7.07
C ASN A 552 -3.76 26.21 5.83
N PHE A 553 -3.37 24.95 6.03
CA PHE A 553 -3.09 24.02 4.94
C PHE A 553 -3.82 22.69 5.16
N SER A 554 -4.47 22.17 4.12
CA SER A 554 -5.16 20.87 4.19
C SER A 554 -4.20 19.67 4.21
N PHE A 555 -2.98 19.85 3.71
CA PHE A 555 -1.95 18.83 3.69
C PHE A 555 -0.61 19.39 4.19
N ASN A 556 -0.02 18.75 5.19
CA ASN A 556 1.13 19.25 5.93
C ASN A 556 2.21 18.18 5.99
N ILE A 557 3.41 18.45 5.44
CA ILE A 557 4.59 17.59 5.60
C ILE A 557 5.63 18.32 6.44
N GLY A 558 6.01 17.73 7.56
CA GLY A 558 7.27 18.02 8.25
C GLY A 558 8.28 16.94 7.93
N HIS A 559 9.41 17.31 7.34
CA HIS A 559 10.48 16.36 7.02
C HIS A 559 11.75 16.74 7.78
N VAL A 560 12.11 15.90 8.74
CA VAL A 560 13.31 16.03 9.58
C VAL A 560 14.27 14.87 9.30
N ALA A 561 15.55 15.08 9.56
CA ALA A 561 16.59 14.06 9.38
C ALA A 561 17.58 14.10 10.54
N PHE A 562 18.04 12.93 10.98
CA PHE A 562 19.10 12.79 11.97
C PHE A 562 20.42 12.39 11.31
N THR A 563 21.54 12.73 11.95
CA THR A 563 22.86 12.25 11.56
C THR A 563 23.19 10.94 12.26
N ASP A 564 24.16 10.17 11.74
CA ASP A 564 24.63 8.96 12.41
C ASP A 564 25.17 9.25 13.82
N ASP A 565 25.76 10.44 14.04
CA ASP A 565 26.25 10.87 15.35
C ASP A 565 25.11 11.06 16.35
N ASP A 566 23.95 11.57 15.90
CA ASP A 566 22.76 11.72 16.73
C ASP A 566 22.23 10.36 17.20
N LEU A 567 22.41 9.31 16.40
CA LEU A 567 21.99 7.95 16.74
C LEU A 567 23.04 7.22 17.58
N ASN A 568 24.33 7.38 17.28
CA ASN A 568 25.38 6.69 18.01
C ASN A 568 25.54 7.23 19.44
N SER A 569 25.41 8.55 19.62
CA SER A 569 25.68 9.20 20.92
C SER A 569 24.42 9.62 21.68
N LYS A 570 23.30 9.86 20.99
CA LYS A 570 22.10 10.50 21.56
C LYS A 570 20.78 9.82 21.17
N VAL A 571 20.80 8.54 20.78
CA VAL A 571 19.58 7.83 20.32
C VAL A 571 18.40 7.97 21.26
N GLN A 572 18.60 7.93 22.57
CA GLN A 572 17.50 8.05 23.53
C GLN A 572 16.83 9.43 23.48
N ASP A 573 17.62 10.49 23.36
CA ASP A 573 17.10 11.86 23.28
C ASP A 573 16.45 12.11 21.92
N THR A 574 17.02 11.56 20.85
CA THR A 574 16.42 11.51 19.51
C THR A 574 15.04 10.84 19.54
N CYS A 575 14.92 9.67 20.18
CA CYS A 575 13.64 8.95 20.32
C CYS A 575 12.61 9.78 21.11
N ARG A 576 13.02 10.38 22.23
CA ARG A 576 12.15 11.26 23.04
C ARG A 576 11.65 12.45 22.22
N LYS A 577 12.54 13.13 21.49
CA LYS A 577 12.17 14.26 20.61
C LYS A 577 11.15 13.85 19.54
N VAL A 578 11.36 12.73 18.86
CA VAL A 578 10.41 12.25 17.84
C VAL A 578 9.03 11.97 18.43
N ASN A 579 8.97 11.37 19.62
CA ASN A 579 7.72 11.15 20.33
C ASN A 579 7.01 12.47 20.69
N GLU A 580 7.74 13.45 21.21
CA GLU A 580 7.23 14.79 21.53
C GLU A 580 6.74 15.54 20.28
N TRP A 581 7.48 15.49 19.18
CA TRP A 581 7.08 16.11 17.92
C TRP A 581 5.80 15.50 17.35
N ALA A 582 5.66 14.18 17.41
CA ALA A 582 4.44 13.49 17.00
C ALA A 582 3.21 13.96 17.80
N GLU A 583 3.38 14.13 19.11
CA GLU A 583 2.34 14.69 19.99
C GLU A 583 1.97 16.13 19.61
N ARG A 584 2.97 16.99 19.40
CA ARG A 584 2.77 18.40 19.05
C ARG A 584 2.01 18.56 17.74
N ILE A 585 2.40 17.81 16.70
CA ILE A 585 1.75 17.86 15.38
C ILE A 585 0.30 17.38 15.47
N GLN A 586 0.03 16.29 16.19
CA GLN A 586 -1.34 15.79 16.32
C GLN A 586 -2.23 16.80 17.07
N LYS A 587 -1.70 17.42 18.14
CA LYS A 587 -2.43 18.42 18.95
C LYS A 587 -2.65 19.75 18.23
N SER A 588 -1.77 20.16 17.31
CA SER A 588 -1.91 21.41 16.56
C SER A 588 -2.92 21.35 15.42
N SER A 589 -3.61 20.23 15.24
CA SER A 589 -4.43 19.96 14.06
C SER A 589 -5.92 20.01 14.39
N LYS A 590 -6.73 20.58 13.48
CA LYS A 590 -8.20 20.54 13.62
C LYS A 590 -8.74 19.12 13.41
N GLU A 591 -9.80 18.81 14.14
CA GLU A 591 -10.52 17.54 13.97
C GLU A 591 -11.69 17.72 12.98
N PRO A 592 -11.95 16.74 12.10
CA PRO A 592 -11.23 15.48 11.96
C PRO A 592 -9.95 15.58 11.11
N GLY A 593 -8.85 15.02 11.62
CA GLY A 593 -7.54 15.00 10.96
C GLY A 593 -6.92 13.60 10.91
N LEU A 594 -6.14 13.37 9.87
CA LEU A 594 -5.27 12.20 9.70
C LEU A 594 -3.85 12.59 10.08
N CYS A 595 -3.21 11.84 10.97
CA CYS A 595 -1.82 12.04 11.35
C CYS A 595 -1.02 10.78 11.02
N VAL A 596 0.06 10.95 10.26
CA VAL A 596 0.98 9.88 9.87
C VAL A 596 2.38 10.25 10.35
N VAL A 597 3.06 9.32 11.01
CA VAL A 597 4.49 9.44 11.32
C VAL A 597 5.22 8.32 10.60
N VAL A 598 6.29 8.65 9.89
CA VAL A 598 7.09 7.73 9.09
C VAL A 598 8.51 7.76 9.60
N LEU A 599 9.02 6.60 9.99
CA LEU A 599 10.45 6.41 10.21
C LEU A 599 11.05 5.90 8.91
N GLY A 600 11.97 6.68 8.33
CA GLY A 600 12.49 6.52 6.97
C GLY A 600 13.42 5.33 6.75
N GLY A 601 13.82 4.63 7.81
CA GLY A 601 14.88 3.63 7.77
C GLY A 601 16.25 4.23 8.09
N HIS A 602 17.26 3.38 8.14
CA HIS A 602 18.66 3.73 8.37
C HIS A 602 19.54 2.88 7.45
N HIS A 603 20.71 3.39 7.05
CA HIS A 603 21.60 2.71 6.09
C HIS A 603 21.98 1.27 6.50
N VAL A 604 22.12 1.02 7.81
CA VAL A 604 22.30 -0.35 8.39
C VAL A 604 20.98 -1.09 8.55
N TRP A 605 19.97 -0.41 9.11
CA TRP A 605 18.69 -1.00 9.51
C TRP A 605 17.60 -0.39 8.64
N ARG A 606 17.40 -0.93 7.45
CA ARG A 606 16.70 -0.21 6.38
C ARG A 606 15.18 -0.22 6.48
N ASN A 607 14.60 -1.21 7.15
CA ASN A 607 13.14 -1.24 7.34
C ASN A 607 12.69 -0.05 8.20
N GLY A 608 11.74 0.70 7.68
CA GLY A 608 11.07 1.78 8.37
C GLY A 608 9.81 1.30 9.08
N CYS A 609 9.10 2.24 9.69
CA CYS A 609 7.75 1.98 10.20
C CYS A 609 6.83 3.16 10.00
N CYS A 610 5.54 2.86 9.93
CA CYS A 610 4.47 3.83 9.73
C CYS A 610 3.51 3.79 10.91
N PHE A 611 3.31 4.94 11.54
CA PHE A 611 2.32 5.15 12.59
C PHE A 611 1.16 5.95 12.02
N ILE A 612 -0.07 5.47 12.20
CA ILE A 612 -1.26 6.13 11.71
C ILE A 612 -2.25 6.35 12.83
N SER A 613 -2.71 7.59 12.94
CA SER A 613 -3.75 8.00 13.87
C SER A 613 -4.79 8.85 13.16
N MET A 614 -6.06 8.58 13.46
CA MET A 614 -7.19 9.43 13.11
C MET A 614 -7.62 10.13 14.39
N SER A 615 -7.83 11.44 14.36
CA SER A 615 -8.43 12.14 15.49
C SER A 615 -9.75 11.45 15.86
N LYS A 616 -10.04 11.34 17.16
CA LYS A 616 -11.33 10.80 17.61
C LYS A 616 -12.37 11.91 17.56
N CYS A 617 -13.63 11.56 17.38
CA CYS A 617 -14.71 12.55 17.47
C CYS A 617 -14.79 13.08 18.92
N SER A 618 -14.20 14.24 19.19
CA SER A 618 -14.23 14.88 20.51
C SER A 618 -15.65 15.17 21.00
N HIS A 619 -15.90 14.97 22.30
CA HIS A 619 -17.14 15.38 22.97
C HIS A 619 -17.46 16.87 22.84
N LYS A 620 -16.46 17.73 22.62
CA LYS A 620 -16.67 19.17 22.38
C LYS A 620 -17.37 19.47 21.05
N ASN A 621 -17.28 18.57 20.07
CA ASN A 621 -18.02 18.66 18.81
C ASN A 621 -19.42 18.01 18.90
N LEU A 622 -19.77 17.43 20.05
CA LEU A 622 -20.96 16.64 20.30
C LEU A 622 -21.91 17.27 21.35
N LEU A 623 -21.51 18.39 21.94
CA LEU A 623 -22.26 19.27 22.85
C LEU A 623 -22.52 20.58 22.13
#